data_AF-A0A0Q5EUA3-F1
#
_entry.id   AF-A0A0Q5EUA3-F1
#
_cell.length_a   1.000
_cell.length_b   1.000
_cell.length_c   1.000
_cell.angle_alpha   90.00
_cell.angle_beta   90.00
_cell.angle_gamma   90.00
#
_symmetry.space_group_name_H-M   'P 1'
#
loop_
_entity.id
_entity.type
_entity.pdbx_description
1 polymer ?
#
loop_
_entity_poly.entity_id
_entity_poly.type
_entity_poly.pdbx_seq_one_letter_code
_entity_poly.pdbx_strand_id
1 'polypeptide(L)'
;MQVDSLTGNGSVRLDLNSSGTGIVDAAGNTIAGGLTGASYNIDRVAPGVVSVDVPANGTYVAGQNLDFTVNFSEAVQVDTTGGTPRIEVTLDTGGTAYATYLSGAGTDTLVFRLTVASGQLDTTGISVGNSFQLNGGAVRDSVGNNVATALNGLGDTSGVRVDAAVPGVDSVGLPADGSYKAGDVLSFTVNTSEAVVVDTATGTPRLVLSVGGVTHYASYVSGAASGALVFQYTVQAGDTAASGLVVGTTLDLNGGSVRDAAGNDLTLNLNGLGSAAGVLIDTSAPTASSLVRVDGSPGSSGSISYTLTFSENVSSVDASDLSLFFTGTASASIASVTRIDGRTYTVVVNGIAGSGSLRLDLNGSGTGIMDTAGNAIVGGLTGASYSIDQVAPGVVDVDVPADGSYKAGDVLSFTVNTGEGVVVDTATGTPRLVLSAGGVTHYASYVSGAASGALVFQYTVQAGDTAASGRRGHPLCQLCFRRRQWRTGVPVHRAGRRHRRQRPGGRHYPGPQWRQRA
;
A
#
# COMPACT_ATOMS: atom_id res chain seq x y z
N MET A 1 -26.82 42.45 89.83
CA MET A 1 -27.50 43.54 89.08
C MET A 1 -27.74 43.03 87.68
N GLN A 2 -28.95 43.20 87.16
CA GLN A 2 -29.31 42.86 85.78
C GLN A 2 -29.50 44.18 85.02
N VAL A 3 -28.91 44.28 83.84
CA VAL A 3 -29.08 45.44 82.94
C VAL A 3 -29.96 44.98 81.79
N ASP A 4 -31.22 45.41 81.80
CA ASP A 4 -32.18 45.12 80.73
C ASP A 4 -32.25 46.29 79.74
N SER A 5 -32.86 46.06 78.57
CA SER A 5 -33.16 47.10 77.57
C SER A 5 -31.96 47.79 76.91
N LEU A 6 -30.82 47.10 76.80
CA LEU A 6 -29.67 47.57 76.03
C LEU A 6 -30.03 47.71 74.53
N THR A 7 -29.84 48.92 73.99
CA THR A 7 -30.03 49.25 72.57
C THR A 7 -28.75 49.87 72.00
N GLY A 8 -28.55 49.75 70.68
CA GLY A 8 -27.36 50.26 69.99
C GLY A 8 -26.13 49.35 70.10
N ASN A 9 -25.01 49.84 69.53
CA ASN A 9 -23.70 49.20 69.57
C ASN A 9 -22.75 49.98 70.50
N GLY A 10 -21.75 49.32 71.08
CA GLY A 10 -20.73 49.95 71.93
C GLY A 10 -20.31 49.09 73.11
N SER A 11 -19.61 49.67 74.08
CA SER A 11 -19.24 48.96 75.32
C SER A 11 -20.08 49.43 76.50
N VAL A 12 -20.60 48.49 77.28
CA VAL A 12 -21.26 48.75 78.56
C VAL A 12 -20.38 48.25 79.69
N ARG A 13 -20.14 49.12 80.67
CA ARG A 13 -19.37 48.82 81.87
C ARG A 13 -20.15 49.25 83.10
N LEU A 14 -20.15 48.41 84.12
CA LEU A 14 -20.79 48.70 85.41
C LEU A 14 -19.73 48.98 86.46
N ASP A 15 -19.54 50.25 86.79
CA ASP A 15 -18.57 50.67 87.82
C ASP A 15 -19.24 50.88 89.18
N LEU A 16 -18.53 50.56 90.26
CA LEU A 16 -18.88 51.04 91.60
C LEU A 16 -18.33 52.46 91.76
N ASN A 17 -19.23 53.43 91.92
CA ASN A 17 -18.84 54.82 92.13
C ASN A 17 -17.92 54.97 93.35
N SER A 18 -16.90 55.83 93.25
CA SER A 18 -15.91 56.06 94.31
C SER A 18 -16.42 56.92 95.47
N SER A 19 -17.61 57.50 95.34
CA SER A 19 -18.29 58.30 96.37
C SER A 19 -19.79 58.38 96.08
N GLY A 20 -20.58 58.83 97.06
CA GLY A 20 -22.03 59.06 96.88
C GLY A 20 -22.87 57.79 96.73
N THR A 21 -22.34 56.62 97.08
CA THR A 21 -23.03 55.31 96.94
C THR A 21 -24.04 55.03 98.06
N GLY A 22 -23.92 55.69 99.21
CA GLY A 22 -24.69 55.38 100.42
C GLY A 22 -24.30 54.07 101.10
N ILE A 23 -23.26 53.38 100.62
CA ILE A 23 -22.75 52.14 101.22
C ILE A 23 -21.88 52.52 102.42
N VAL A 24 -22.31 52.09 103.61
CA VAL A 24 -21.59 52.26 104.88
C VAL A 24 -21.40 50.91 105.58
N ASP A 25 -20.32 50.76 106.34
CA ASP A 25 -20.16 49.62 107.25
C ASP A 25 -21.09 49.75 108.48
N ALA A 26 -21.02 48.77 109.39
CA ALA A 26 -21.82 48.77 110.63
C ALA A 26 -21.48 49.92 111.59
N ALA A 27 -20.33 50.58 111.42
CA ALA A 27 -19.90 51.74 112.19
C ALA A 27 -20.22 53.08 111.50
N GLY A 28 -20.81 53.06 110.30
CA GLY A 28 -21.18 54.24 109.54
C GLY A 28 -20.09 54.80 108.61
N ASN A 29 -18.97 54.10 108.45
CA ASN A 29 -17.91 54.55 107.53
C ASN A 29 -18.32 54.29 106.08
N THR A 30 -18.27 55.31 105.23
CA THR A 30 -18.54 55.16 103.79
C THR A 30 -17.43 54.37 103.09
N ILE A 31 -17.81 53.58 102.08
CA ILE A 31 -16.83 52.87 101.24
C ILE A 31 -15.81 53.84 100.63
N ALA A 32 -14.51 53.47 100.69
CA ALA A 32 -13.40 54.26 100.18
C ALA A 32 -12.89 53.68 98.85
N GLY A 33 -12.92 54.48 97.78
CA GLY A 33 -12.51 54.06 96.45
C GLY A 33 -13.63 53.36 95.67
N GLY A 34 -13.62 53.54 94.35
CA GLY A 34 -14.53 52.84 93.44
C GLY A 34 -13.92 51.53 92.94
N LEU A 35 -14.69 50.78 92.16
CA LEU A 35 -14.21 49.61 91.44
C LEU A 35 -14.63 49.71 89.99
N THR A 36 -13.66 49.66 89.07
CA THR A 36 -13.95 49.51 87.64
C THR A 36 -14.46 48.10 87.36
N GLY A 37 -15.64 47.99 86.78
CA GLY A 37 -16.24 46.70 86.46
C GLY A 37 -15.74 46.10 85.16
N ALA A 38 -16.25 44.91 84.85
CA ALA A 38 -16.05 44.28 83.55
C ALA A 38 -16.76 45.09 82.44
N SER A 39 -16.09 45.24 81.30
CA SER A 39 -16.64 45.85 80.10
C SER A 39 -17.20 44.76 79.19
N TYR A 40 -18.40 44.96 78.67
CA TYR A 40 -19.09 44.09 77.73
C TYR A 40 -19.24 44.81 76.39
N ASN A 41 -18.84 44.19 75.30
CA ASN A 41 -19.08 44.73 73.96
C ASN A 41 -20.44 44.28 73.48
N ILE A 42 -21.20 45.22 72.95
CA ILE A 42 -22.51 45.03 72.34
C ILE A 42 -22.32 45.34 70.87
N ASP A 43 -22.40 44.29 70.07
CA ASP A 43 -22.54 44.41 68.63
C ASP A 43 -23.79 43.66 68.21
N ARG A 44 -24.71 44.36 67.52
CA ARG A 44 -25.95 43.79 66.98
C ARG A 44 -26.01 43.87 65.47
N VAL A 45 -24.92 44.29 64.82
CA VAL A 45 -24.82 44.30 63.36
C VAL A 45 -24.21 42.98 62.95
N ALA A 46 -24.91 42.27 62.06
CA ALA A 46 -24.35 41.07 61.46
C ALA A 46 -23.38 41.48 60.35
N PRO A 47 -22.23 40.79 60.19
CA PRO A 47 -21.38 40.97 59.04
C PRO A 47 -22.16 40.69 57.75
N GLY A 48 -22.07 41.58 56.77
CA GLY A 48 -22.69 41.40 55.45
C GLY A 48 -21.63 41.31 54.36
N VAL A 49 -21.91 40.54 53.30
CA VAL A 49 -21.07 40.56 52.09
C VAL A 49 -21.27 41.90 51.37
N VAL A 50 -20.17 42.58 51.08
CA VAL A 50 -20.13 43.86 50.37
C VAL A 50 -19.90 43.65 48.87
N SER A 51 -18.93 42.81 48.51
CA SER A 51 -18.60 42.46 47.13
C SER A 51 -18.01 41.06 47.02
N VAL A 52 -17.99 40.52 45.81
CA VAL A 52 -17.27 39.29 45.48
C VAL A 52 -16.38 39.54 44.28
N ASP A 53 -15.07 39.43 44.47
CA ASP A 53 -14.11 39.41 43.37
C ASP A 53 -14.10 38.00 42.76
N VAL A 54 -14.30 37.93 41.45
CA VAL A 54 -14.38 36.69 40.68
C VAL A 54 -13.04 36.37 40.00
N PRO A 55 -12.81 35.10 39.60
CA PRO A 55 -11.61 34.74 38.83
C PRO A 55 -11.44 35.60 37.57
N ALA A 56 -10.20 35.75 37.11
CA ALA A 56 -9.93 36.44 35.86
C ALA A 56 -10.57 35.71 34.66
N ASN A 57 -10.96 36.46 33.65
CA ASN A 57 -11.49 35.89 32.40
C ASN A 57 -10.46 34.97 31.74
N GLY A 58 -10.93 33.82 31.26
CA GLY A 58 -10.12 32.79 30.63
C GLY A 58 -10.88 31.46 30.55
N THR A 59 -10.32 30.51 29.80
CA THR A 59 -10.79 29.12 29.79
C THR A 59 -9.85 28.29 30.67
N TYR A 60 -10.40 27.67 31.70
CA TYR A 60 -9.65 26.92 32.68
C TYR A 60 -9.71 25.42 32.40
N VAL A 61 -8.57 24.75 32.42
CA VAL A 61 -8.44 23.30 32.21
C VAL A 61 -8.35 22.54 33.54
N ALA A 62 -8.38 21.21 33.49
CA ALA A 62 -8.28 20.36 34.69
C ALA A 62 -7.09 20.73 35.58
N GLY A 63 -7.32 20.79 36.89
CA GLY A 63 -6.32 21.11 37.91
C GLY A 63 -6.08 22.61 38.13
N GLN A 64 -6.56 23.49 37.25
CA GLN A 64 -6.49 24.93 37.49
C GLN A 64 -7.52 25.40 38.53
N ASN A 65 -7.27 26.57 39.12
CA ASN A 65 -8.06 27.11 40.22
C ASN A 65 -8.88 28.33 39.80
N LEU A 66 -10.12 28.34 40.28
CA LEU A 66 -11.05 29.47 40.26
C LEU A 66 -11.18 29.98 41.70
N ASP A 67 -10.54 31.11 41.98
CA ASP A 67 -10.56 31.74 43.30
C ASP A 67 -11.58 32.89 43.35
N PHE A 68 -12.45 32.84 44.35
CA PHE A 68 -13.44 33.87 44.66
C PHE A 68 -13.06 34.52 45.98
N THR A 69 -12.98 35.85 46.01
CA THR A 69 -12.72 36.60 47.24
C THR A 69 -13.98 37.31 47.68
N VAL A 70 -14.52 36.91 48.83
CA VAL A 70 -15.74 37.48 49.41
C VAL A 70 -15.32 38.53 50.43
N ASN A 71 -15.71 39.78 50.18
CA ASN A 71 -15.39 40.92 51.03
C ASN A 71 -16.58 41.24 51.94
N PHE A 72 -16.36 41.34 53.25
CA PHE A 72 -17.36 41.56 54.28
C PHE A 72 -17.30 42.99 54.82
N SER A 73 -18.38 43.44 55.47
CA SER A 73 -18.45 44.75 56.12
C SER A 73 -17.57 44.88 57.36
N GLU A 74 -17.08 43.77 57.90
CA GLU A 74 -16.21 43.67 59.06
C GLU A 74 -15.52 42.31 59.10
N ALA A 75 -14.61 42.12 60.06
CA ALA A 75 -13.85 40.88 60.20
C ALA A 75 -14.71 39.71 60.68
N VAL A 76 -14.55 38.55 60.04
CA VAL A 76 -15.29 37.32 60.33
C VAL A 76 -14.37 36.16 60.70
N GLN A 77 -14.76 35.39 61.71
CA GLN A 77 -14.18 34.10 62.09
C GLN A 77 -14.92 32.98 61.35
N VAL A 78 -14.19 31.91 61.03
CA VAL A 78 -14.74 30.72 60.37
C VAL A 78 -14.50 29.50 61.25
N ASP A 79 -15.57 28.79 61.60
CA ASP A 79 -15.53 27.49 62.26
C ASP A 79 -15.91 26.40 61.24
N THR A 80 -14.95 25.52 60.94
CA THR A 80 -15.12 24.42 59.99
C THR A 80 -15.41 23.07 60.65
N THR A 81 -15.60 23.02 61.97
CA THR A 81 -15.73 21.76 62.74
C THR A 81 -16.96 20.95 62.34
N GLY A 82 -18.07 21.63 61.99
CA GLY A 82 -19.30 21.00 61.49
C GLY A 82 -19.37 20.83 59.98
N GLY A 83 -18.39 21.35 59.25
CA GLY A 83 -18.30 21.35 57.79
C GLY A 83 -17.67 22.63 57.24
N THR A 84 -17.31 22.63 55.97
CA THR A 84 -16.56 23.75 55.35
C THR A 84 -17.48 24.59 54.47
N PRO A 85 -17.56 25.93 54.69
CA PRO A 85 -18.33 26.81 53.83
C PRO A 85 -17.91 26.70 52.36
N ARG A 86 -18.86 26.88 51.45
CA ARG A 86 -18.64 26.73 50.01
C ARG A 86 -19.55 27.63 49.19
N ILE A 87 -19.11 27.98 47.98
CA ILE A 87 -19.91 28.69 46.98
C ILE A 87 -20.30 27.68 45.90
N GLU A 88 -21.56 27.70 45.50
CA GLU A 88 -22.06 26.90 44.40
C GLU A 88 -21.66 27.53 43.06
N VAL A 89 -21.09 26.72 42.16
CA VAL A 89 -20.73 27.12 40.79
C VAL A 89 -21.42 26.15 39.84
N THR A 90 -22.33 26.64 39.01
CA THR A 90 -23.01 25.84 37.98
C THR A 90 -22.27 25.97 36.66
N LEU A 91 -22.03 24.83 36.01
CA LEU A 91 -21.43 24.75 34.68
C LEU A 91 -22.50 24.47 33.62
N ASP A 92 -22.28 24.90 32.37
CA ASP A 92 -23.19 24.67 31.22
C ASP A 92 -23.59 23.21 31.02
N THR A 93 -22.72 22.27 31.39
CA THR A 93 -22.99 20.82 31.33
C THR A 93 -24.07 20.35 32.31
N GLY A 94 -24.64 21.25 33.12
CA GLY A 94 -25.66 20.95 34.13
C GLY A 94 -25.07 20.40 35.43
N GLY A 95 -23.74 20.37 35.55
CA GLY A 95 -23.03 19.96 36.75
C GLY A 95 -22.88 21.12 37.75
N THR A 96 -23.23 20.87 39.00
CA THR A 96 -22.88 21.77 40.11
C THR A 96 -21.50 21.40 40.66
N ALA A 97 -20.59 22.37 40.64
CA ALA A 97 -19.30 22.34 41.31
C ALA A 97 -19.32 23.25 42.56
N TYR A 98 -18.31 23.14 43.42
CA TYR A 98 -18.23 23.92 44.64
C TYR A 98 -16.85 24.53 44.84
N ALA A 99 -16.80 25.85 45.02
CA ALA A 99 -15.60 26.53 45.53
C ALA A 99 -15.63 26.47 47.06
N THR A 100 -14.68 25.78 47.67
CA THR A 100 -14.62 25.60 49.13
C THR A 100 -13.80 26.68 49.79
N TYR A 101 -14.19 27.07 51.01
CA TYR A 101 -13.42 28.00 51.84
C TYR A 101 -11.97 27.52 51.95
N LEU A 102 -11.04 28.45 51.66
CA LEU A 102 -9.60 28.21 51.64
C LEU A 102 -8.89 28.97 52.76
N SER A 103 -9.14 30.27 52.91
CA SER A 103 -8.41 31.11 53.87
C SER A 103 -9.11 32.46 54.14
N GLY A 104 -8.64 33.20 55.16
CA GLY A 104 -9.09 34.56 55.47
C GLY A 104 -9.78 34.74 56.84
N ALA A 105 -9.95 33.66 57.62
CA ALA A 105 -10.53 33.75 58.96
C ALA A 105 -9.82 34.78 59.86
N GLY A 106 -10.62 35.59 60.56
CA GLY A 106 -10.17 36.71 61.38
C GLY A 106 -9.96 38.01 60.61
N THR A 107 -10.25 38.04 59.30
CA THR A 107 -10.20 39.23 58.45
C THR A 107 -11.58 39.54 57.86
N ASP A 108 -11.72 40.68 57.20
CA ASP A 108 -12.90 41.08 56.44
C ASP A 108 -12.97 40.47 55.04
N THR A 109 -12.07 39.54 54.70
CA THR A 109 -12.03 38.86 53.41
C THR A 109 -11.92 37.36 53.57
N LEU A 110 -12.69 36.59 52.81
CA LEU A 110 -12.56 35.13 52.74
C LEU A 110 -12.32 34.69 51.30
N VAL A 111 -11.36 33.81 51.10
CA VAL A 111 -11.05 33.21 49.79
C VAL A 111 -11.69 31.83 49.71
N PHE A 112 -12.40 31.58 48.60
CA PHE A 112 -12.98 30.29 48.23
C PHE A 112 -12.35 29.81 46.94
N ARG A 113 -12.02 28.53 46.84
CA ARG A 113 -11.36 27.95 45.67
C ARG A 113 -12.12 26.77 45.11
N LEU A 114 -12.41 26.80 43.82
CA LEU A 114 -12.79 25.64 43.03
C LEU A 114 -11.56 25.17 42.24
N THR A 115 -11.22 23.89 42.32
CA THR A 115 -10.24 23.27 41.41
C THR A 115 -11.02 22.57 40.30
N VAL A 116 -10.74 22.93 39.05
CA VAL A 116 -11.42 22.33 37.89
C VAL A 116 -11.11 20.84 37.83
N ALA A 117 -12.14 20.01 37.81
CA ALA A 117 -12.03 18.56 37.66
C ALA A 117 -12.03 18.15 36.18
N SER A 118 -11.40 17.01 35.88
CA SER A 118 -11.41 16.44 34.52
C SER A 118 -12.85 16.24 34.00
N GLY A 119 -13.07 16.56 32.74
CA GLY A 119 -14.35 16.42 32.05
C GLY A 119 -15.37 17.54 32.33
N GLN A 120 -15.05 18.51 33.19
CA GLN A 120 -15.89 19.69 33.37
C GLN A 120 -15.85 20.57 32.13
N LEU A 121 -17.01 21.08 31.71
CA LEU A 121 -17.14 21.93 30.53
C LEU A 121 -18.17 23.03 30.78
N ASP A 122 -17.77 24.25 30.44
CA ASP A 122 -18.54 25.48 30.46
C ASP A 122 -18.01 26.43 29.38
N THR A 123 -18.82 26.69 28.36
CA THR A 123 -18.42 27.45 27.17
C THR A 123 -18.98 28.87 27.16
N THR A 124 -19.98 29.16 28.01
CA THR A 124 -20.69 30.44 28.05
C THR A 124 -20.34 31.31 29.25
N GLY A 125 -19.63 30.76 30.22
CA GLY A 125 -19.20 31.39 31.46
C GLY A 125 -19.93 30.83 32.67
N ILE A 126 -19.20 30.56 33.76
CA ILE A 126 -19.76 29.94 34.96
C ILE A 126 -20.88 30.78 35.57
N SER A 127 -21.83 30.11 36.23
CA SER A 127 -22.83 30.75 37.07
C SER A 127 -22.51 30.53 38.55
N VAL A 128 -22.64 31.56 39.38
CA VAL A 128 -22.36 31.51 40.81
C VAL A 128 -23.67 31.67 41.58
N GLY A 129 -23.87 30.85 42.62
CA GLY A 129 -25.06 30.93 43.46
C GLY A 129 -25.20 32.29 44.17
N ASN A 130 -26.44 32.71 44.43
CA ASN A 130 -26.74 34.02 45.06
C ASN A 130 -26.32 34.13 46.55
N SER A 131 -25.81 33.06 47.15
CA SER A 131 -25.33 33.02 48.54
C SER A 131 -24.24 31.97 48.69
N PHE A 132 -23.27 32.19 49.59
CA PHE A 132 -22.39 31.10 50.00
C PHE A 132 -23.08 30.21 51.04
N GLN A 133 -22.83 28.91 50.95
CA GLN A 133 -23.41 27.89 51.82
C GLN A 133 -22.46 27.64 52.99
N LEU A 134 -22.97 27.65 54.22
CA LEU A 134 -22.16 27.31 55.39
C LEU A 134 -21.78 25.82 55.42
N ASN A 135 -22.60 24.96 54.80
CA ASN A 135 -22.33 23.53 54.65
C ASN A 135 -21.89 22.86 55.96
N GLY A 136 -22.61 23.15 57.04
CA GLY A 136 -22.34 22.64 58.39
C GLY A 136 -21.34 23.45 59.22
N GLY A 137 -20.57 24.36 58.60
CA GLY A 137 -19.72 25.31 59.31
C GLY A 137 -20.46 26.51 59.88
N ALA A 138 -19.71 27.45 60.45
CA ALA A 138 -20.22 28.75 60.89
C ALA A 138 -19.27 29.88 60.50
N VAL A 139 -19.84 31.04 60.17
CA VAL A 139 -19.10 32.27 59.91
C VAL A 139 -19.73 33.39 60.73
N ARG A 140 -18.95 33.99 61.62
CA ARG A 140 -19.42 34.93 62.65
C ARG A 140 -18.44 36.06 62.88
N ASP A 141 -18.89 37.19 63.40
CA ASP A 141 -17.97 38.21 63.93
C ASP A 141 -17.30 37.77 65.26
N SER A 142 -16.51 38.67 65.84
CA SER A 142 -15.84 38.43 67.13
C SER A 142 -16.78 38.39 68.35
N VAL A 143 -18.02 38.86 68.22
CA VAL A 143 -19.02 38.95 69.30
C VAL A 143 -20.06 37.81 69.18
N GLY A 144 -20.03 37.05 68.09
CA GLY A 144 -20.81 35.84 67.84
C GLY A 144 -22.00 36.02 66.88
N ASN A 145 -22.20 37.19 66.26
CA ASN A 145 -23.27 37.40 65.28
C ASN A 145 -23.00 36.59 64.02
N ASN A 146 -24.03 35.90 63.50
CA ASN A 146 -23.92 35.16 62.24
C ASN A 146 -23.87 36.10 61.05
N VAL A 147 -23.03 35.79 60.08
CA VAL A 147 -22.95 36.51 58.80
C VAL A 147 -24.25 36.39 57.98
N ALA A 148 -24.58 37.44 57.23
CA ALA A 148 -25.55 37.36 56.15
C ALA A 148 -24.88 36.77 54.89
N THR A 149 -25.35 35.61 54.42
CA THR A 149 -24.65 34.81 53.40
C THR A 149 -24.94 35.19 51.94
N ALA A 150 -25.88 36.11 51.70
CA ALA A 150 -26.20 36.59 50.35
C ALA A 150 -24.96 37.23 49.71
N LEU A 151 -24.59 36.80 48.50
CA LEU A 151 -23.48 37.39 47.76
C LEU A 151 -23.96 38.67 47.10
N ASN A 152 -23.40 39.81 47.51
CA ASN A 152 -23.64 41.11 46.90
C ASN A 152 -22.43 41.51 46.04
N GLY A 153 -22.66 42.38 45.06
CA GLY A 153 -21.58 42.93 44.23
C GLY A 153 -20.77 41.85 43.50
N LEU A 154 -21.41 40.78 43.06
CA LEU A 154 -20.78 39.73 42.27
C LEU A 154 -20.35 40.28 40.91
N GLY A 155 -19.08 40.12 40.56
CA GLY A 155 -18.55 40.47 39.24
C GLY A 155 -19.14 39.63 38.11
N ASP A 156 -18.98 40.09 36.87
CA ASP A 156 -19.39 39.36 35.67
C ASP A 156 -18.53 38.10 35.48
N THR A 157 -19.17 36.93 35.42
CA THR A 157 -18.52 35.63 35.22
C THR A 157 -18.66 35.07 33.81
N SER A 158 -19.26 35.80 32.87
CA SER A 158 -19.43 35.36 31.47
C SER A 158 -18.11 35.10 30.73
N GLY A 159 -17.01 35.70 31.21
CA GLY A 159 -15.66 35.48 30.70
C GLY A 159 -14.88 34.36 31.41
N VAL A 160 -15.41 33.77 32.49
CA VAL A 160 -14.76 32.70 33.25
C VAL A 160 -15.32 31.36 32.78
N ARG A 161 -14.61 30.70 31.88
CA ARG A 161 -15.04 29.47 31.19
C ARG A 161 -14.24 28.27 31.66
N VAL A 162 -14.74 27.07 31.41
CA VAL A 162 -14.08 25.82 31.79
C VAL A 162 -14.06 24.89 30.59
N ASP A 163 -12.90 24.34 30.29
CA ASP A 163 -12.80 23.27 29.30
C ASP A 163 -11.74 22.28 29.76
N ALA A 164 -12.20 21.27 30.50
CA ALA A 164 -11.38 20.17 30.98
C ALA A 164 -11.75 18.87 30.25
N ALA A 165 -12.41 18.95 29.10
CA ALA A 165 -12.67 17.81 28.24
C ALA A 165 -11.36 17.45 27.52
N VAL A 166 -10.89 16.22 27.71
CA VAL A 166 -9.67 15.76 27.05
C VAL A 166 -10.04 15.23 25.67
N PRO A 167 -9.45 15.74 24.57
CA PRO A 167 -9.72 15.18 23.26
C PRO A 167 -9.23 13.74 23.18
N GLY A 168 -10.01 12.87 22.55
CA GLY A 168 -9.70 11.47 22.30
C GLY A 168 -9.58 11.17 20.81
N VAL A 169 -8.95 10.05 20.45
CA VAL A 169 -9.03 9.48 19.10
C VAL A 169 -10.23 8.54 19.04
N ASP A 170 -11.13 8.73 18.09
CA ASP A 170 -12.32 7.90 17.90
C ASP A 170 -12.08 6.75 16.93
N SER A 171 -11.37 7.02 15.83
CA SER A 171 -11.10 6.04 14.77
C SER A 171 -9.85 6.36 13.95
N VAL A 172 -9.33 5.36 13.25
CA VAL A 172 -8.27 5.52 12.27
C VAL A 172 -8.73 4.97 10.91
N GLY A 173 -8.87 5.87 9.93
CA GLY A 173 -9.03 5.53 8.53
C GLY A 173 -7.71 5.04 7.94
N LEU A 174 -7.75 3.86 7.32
CA LEU A 174 -6.60 3.22 6.69
C LEU A 174 -6.57 3.48 5.17
N PRO A 175 -5.42 3.33 4.52
CA PRO A 175 -5.33 3.24 3.06
C PRO A 175 -6.23 2.12 2.54
N ALA A 176 -6.65 2.23 1.28
CA ALA A 176 -7.41 1.18 0.62
C ALA A 176 -6.59 -0.12 0.52
N ASP A 177 -7.27 -1.27 0.49
CA ASP A 177 -6.61 -2.53 0.18
C ASP A 177 -6.05 -2.52 -1.25
N GLY A 178 -4.87 -3.07 -1.43
CA GLY A 178 -4.17 -3.06 -2.71
C GLY A 178 -2.69 -3.45 -2.61
N SER A 179 -2.03 -3.53 -3.76
CA SER A 179 -0.58 -3.70 -3.86
C SER A 179 0.06 -2.38 -4.23
N TYR A 180 1.03 -1.96 -3.43
CA TYR A 180 1.71 -0.68 -3.55
C TYR A 180 3.20 -0.89 -3.83
N LYS A 181 3.76 -0.06 -4.70
CA LYS A 181 5.19 -0.05 -5.04
C LYS A 181 5.90 1.17 -4.47
N ALA A 182 7.22 1.21 -4.64
CA ALA A 182 8.05 2.32 -4.22
C ALA A 182 7.58 3.64 -4.86
N GLY A 183 7.46 4.69 -4.05
CA GLY A 183 6.96 6.00 -4.45
C GLY A 183 5.44 6.19 -4.29
N ASP A 184 4.66 5.12 -4.11
CA ASP A 184 3.23 5.27 -3.81
C ASP A 184 3.02 5.89 -2.42
N VAL A 185 1.95 6.69 -2.27
CA VAL A 185 1.63 7.38 -1.03
C VAL A 185 0.45 6.70 -0.34
N LEU A 186 0.69 6.19 0.85
CA LEU A 186 -0.31 5.66 1.76
C LEU A 186 -0.79 6.78 2.69
N SER A 187 -2.10 7.04 2.70
CA SER A 187 -2.72 8.08 3.55
C SER A 187 -3.56 7.44 4.65
N PHE A 188 -3.37 7.93 5.87
CA PHE A 188 -4.09 7.52 7.08
C PHE A 188 -4.81 8.75 7.64
N THR A 189 -6.00 8.56 8.20
CA THR A 189 -6.75 9.65 8.83
C THR A 189 -7.10 9.28 10.26
N VAL A 190 -6.52 9.98 11.23
CA VAL A 190 -6.85 9.83 12.66
C VAL A 190 -7.96 10.82 12.99
N ASN A 191 -9.15 10.33 13.31
CA ASN A 191 -10.29 11.16 13.67
C ASN A 191 -10.34 11.36 15.19
N THR A 192 -10.31 12.60 15.64
CA THR A 192 -10.39 13.00 17.04
C THR A 192 -11.82 13.41 17.40
N SER A 193 -12.17 13.33 18.69
CA SER A 193 -13.50 13.65 19.23
C SER A 193 -13.92 15.11 19.05
N GLU A 194 -12.94 15.97 18.77
CA GLU A 194 -13.12 17.39 18.50
C GLU A 194 -11.96 17.96 17.67
N ALA A 195 -12.05 19.23 17.32
CA ALA A 195 -10.98 19.96 16.65
C ALA A 195 -9.77 20.12 17.57
N VAL A 196 -8.57 20.00 17.00
CA VAL A 196 -7.31 20.13 17.74
C VAL A 196 -6.37 21.15 17.07
N VAL A 197 -5.36 21.56 17.81
CA VAL A 197 -4.20 22.33 17.40
C VAL A 197 -2.99 21.39 17.45
N VAL A 198 -2.24 21.36 16.35
CA VAL A 198 -1.00 20.58 16.25
C VAL A 198 0.17 21.55 16.21
N ASP A 199 1.08 21.46 17.18
CA ASP A 199 2.34 22.20 17.15
C ASP A 199 3.45 21.30 16.62
N THR A 200 4.09 21.73 15.54
CA THR A 200 5.18 21.02 14.87
C THR A 200 6.55 21.68 15.04
N ALA A 201 6.67 22.73 15.87
CA ALA A 201 7.90 23.51 16.00
C ALA A 201 9.10 22.72 16.51
N THR A 202 8.87 21.78 17.44
CA THR A 202 9.92 20.93 18.04
C THR A 202 9.93 19.50 17.50
N GLY A 203 9.02 19.18 16.57
CA GLY A 203 8.92 17.89 15.92
C GLY A 203 7.52 17.64 15.40
N THR A 204 7.37 16.72 14.45
CA THR A 204 6.09 16.46 13.77
C THR A 204 5.51 15.13 14.23
N PRO A 205 4.24 15.09 14.71
CA PRO A 205 3.58 13.84 15.07
C PRO A 205 3.57 12.84 13.92
N ARG A 206 3.64 11.55 14.25
CA ARG A 206 3.72 10.47 13.27
C ARG A 206 3.02 9.20 13.77
N LEU A 207 2.53 8.41 12.82
CA LEU A 207 2.09 7.04 13.08
C LEU A 207 3.26 6.09 12.90
N VAL A 208 3.46 5.20 13.87
CA VAL A 208 4.41 4.10 13.74
C VAL A 208 3.82 3.05 12.81
N LEU A 209 4.59 2.62 11.82
CA LEU A 209 4.23 1.57 10.89
C LEU A 209 5.21 0.41 11.02
N SER A 210 4.76 -0.82 10.76
CA SER A 210 5.63 -1.96 10.52
C SER A 210 5.38 -2.50 9.11
N VAL A 211 6.41 -2.42 8.29
CA VAL A 211 6.45 -2.84 6.89
C VAL A 211 7.39 -4.04 6.82
N GLY A 212 6.85 -5.25 6.67
CA GLY A 212 7.67 -6.47 6.64
C GLY A 212 8.47 -6.75 7.92
N GLY A 213 8.04 -6.18 9.07
CA GLY A 213 8.76 -6.27 10.33
C GLY A 213 9.77 -5.14 10.58
N VAL A 214 9.96 -4.23 9.61
CA VAL A 214 10.79 -3.03 9.76
C VAL A 214 9.92 -1.85 10.18
N THR A 215 10.38 -1.05 11.14
CA THR A 215 9.65 0.14 11.60
C THR A 215 9.82 1.30 10.62
N HIS A 216 8.70 1.85 10.17
CA HIS A 216 8.60 3.07 9.37
C HIS A 216 7.65 4.06 10.05
N TYR A 217 7.51 5.25 9.48
CA TYR A 217 6.68 6.31 10.06
C TYR A 217 5.87 7.05 8.99
N ALA A 218 4.55 7.15 9.19
CA ALA A 218 3.71 8.09 8.44
C ALA A 218 3.70 9.43 9.17
N SER A 219 4.08 10.52 8.50
CA SER A 219 4.18 11.85 9.15
C SER A 219 2.88 12.64 9.02
N TYR A 220 2.56 13.44 10.04
CA TYR A 220 1.42 14.36 10.00
C TYR A 220 1.54 15.36 8.85
N VAL A 221 0.42 15.62 8.17
CA VAL A 221 0.32 16.53 7.02
C VAL A 221 -0.69 17.65 7.26
N SER A 222 -1.91 17.34 7.71
CA SER A 222 -3.00 18.33 7.80
C SER A 222 -4.20 17.86 8.64
N GLY A 223 -5.23 18.71 8.77
CA GLY A 223 -6.55 18.32 9.31
C GLY A 223 -6.79 18.57 10.80
N ALA A 224 -5.93 19.36 11.46
CA ALA A 224 -6.04 19.70 12.89
C ALA A 224 -7.37 20.37 13.25
N ALA A 225 -7.70 21.47 12.58
CA ALA A 225 -8.89 22.27 12.87
C ALA A 225 -10.23 21.57 12.60
N SER A 226 -10.22 20.46 11.84
CA SER A 226 -11.42 19.63 11.61
C SER A 226 -11.46 18.38 12.48
N GLY A 227 -10.41 18.09 13.26
CA GLY A 227 -10.26 16.85 14.01
C GLY A 227 -10.01 15.61 13.15
N ALA A 228 -9.63 15.77 11.87
CA ALA A 228 -9.39 14.66 10.95
C ALA A 228 -7.92 14.68 10.49
N LEU A 229 -7.03 14.28 11.39
CA LEU A 229 -5.58 14.39 11.21
C LEU A 229 -5.09 13.43 10.11
N VAL A 230 -4.58 13.98 9.02
CA VAL A 230 -4.04 13.22 7.89
C VAL A 230 -2.56 12.95 8.09
N PHE A 231 -2.17 11.69 7.99
CA PHE A 231 -0.79 11.22 8.01
C PHE A 231 -0.45 10.52 6.70
N GLN A 232 0.77 10.69 6.21
CA GLN A 232 1.20 10.07 4.95
C GLN A 232 2.53 9.33 5.09
N TYR A 233 2.60 8.18 4.44
CA TYR A 233 3.82 7.40 4.24
C TYR A 233 4.05 7.19 2.74
N THR A 234 5.21 7.58 2.23
CA THR A 234 5.64 7.22 0.88
C THR A 234 6.42 5.93 0.96
N VAL A 235 5.97 4.90 0.24
CA VAL A 235 6.62 3.59 0.19
C VAL A 235 8.06 3.76 -0.30
N GLN A 236 9.02 3.23 0.47
CA GLN A 236 10.44 3.37 0.20
C GLN A 236 10.95 2.18 -0.64
N ALA A 237 12.03 2.39 -1.40
CA ALA A 237 12.66 1.30 -2.14
C ALA A 237 13.20 0.23 -1.19
N GLY A 238 12.88 -1.04 -1.45
CA GLY A 238 13.26 -2.18 -0.61
C GLY A 238 12.19 -2.56 0.43
N ASP A 239 11.13 -1.76 0.59
CA ASP A 239 9.99 -2.14 1.41
C ASP A 239 9.32 -3.40 0.88
N THR A 240 8.87 -4.26 1.78
CA THR A 240 8.07 -5.44 1.42
C THR A 240 7.14 -5.78 2.56
N ALA A 241 5.84 -5.88 2.29
CA ALA A 241 4.82 -6.26 3.27
C ALA A 241 3.82 -7.24 2.64
N ALA A 242 4.28 -8.45 2.32
CA ALA A 242 3.47 -9.50 1.70
C ALA A 242 2.32 -10.01 2.60
N SER A 243 2.43 -9.82 3.92
CA SER A 243 1.36 -10.13 4.89
C SER A 243 0.55 -8.90 5.31
N GLY A 244 0.74 -7.78 4.61
CA GLY A 244 0.09 -6.51 4.88
C GLY A 244 0.84 -5.61 5.85
N LEU A 245 0.45 -4.34 5.83
CA LEU A 245 0.96 -3.30 6.71
C LEU A 245 0.42 -3.47 8.14
N VAL A 246 1.22 -3.12 9.13
CA VAL A 246 0.76 -2.98 10.52
C VAL A 246 0.93 -1.54 10.97
N VAL A 247 -0.10 -0.99 11.62
CA VAL A 247 -0.07 0.33 12.25
C VAL A 247 0.09 0.14 13.76
N GLY A 248 0.95 0.94 14.38
CA GLY A 248 1.10 0.99 15.83
C GLY A 248 -0.20 1.40 16.52
N THR A 249 -0.33 1.13 17.81
CA THR A 249 -1.56 1.37 18.58
C THR A 249 -1.62 2.73 19.27
N THR A 250 -0.57 3.54 19.13
CA THR A 250 -0.45 4.86 19.74
C THR A 250 0.10 5.86 18.73
N LEU A 251 -0.32 7.12 18.87
CA LEU A 251 0.26 8.24 18.14
C LEU A 251 1.60 8.63 18.78
N ASP A 252 2.65 8.71 17.97
CA ASP A 252 3.96 9.20 18.41
C ASP A 252 4.05 10.71 18.12
N LEU A 253 4.12 11.53 19.15
CA LEU A 253 4.22 12.99 18.99
C LEU A 253 5.56 13.43 18.40
N ASN A 254 6.62 12.61 18.53
CA ASN A 254 7.94 12.88 17.98
C ASN A 254 8.45 14.31 18.24
N GLY A 255 8.25 14.79 19.47
CA GLY A 255 8.65 16.13 19.92
C GLY A 255 7.60 17.23 19.71
N GLY A 256 6.57 17.02 18.89
CA GLY A 256 5.44 17.94 18.72
C GLY A 256 4.38 17.85 19.83
N SER A 257 3.26 18.53 19.64
CA SER A 257 2.09 18.39 20.52
C SER A 257 0.77 18.39 19.74
N VAL A 258 -0.26 17.76 20.32
CA VAL A 258 -1.63 17.77 19.82
C VAL A 258 -2.55 18.08 21.00
N ARG A 259 -3.24 19.22 20.95
CA ARG A 259 -4.08 19.74 22.03
C ARG A 259 -5.38 20.27 21.48
N ASP A 260 -6.42 20.41 22.29
CA ASP A 260 -7.57 21.25 21.89
C ASP A 260 -7.21 22.75 21.97
N ALA A 261 -8.20 23.62 21.76
CA ALA A 261 -8.03 25.06 21.85
C ALA A 261 -7.85 25.57 23.29
N ALA A 262 -8.31 24.83 24.31
CA ALA A 262 -8.17 25.16 25.72
C ALA A 262 -6.80 24.73 26.28
N GLY A 263 -6.10 23.84 25.59
CA GLY A 263 -4.78 23.34 25.94
C GLY A 263 -4.77 21.94 26.56
N ASN A 264 -5.88 21.19 26.53
CA ASN A 264 -5.88 19.79 26.98
C ASN A 264 -5.14 18.91 25.96
N ASP A 265 -4.22 18.07 26.43
CA ASP A 265 -3.44 17.15 25.58
C ASP A 265 -4.31 16.00 25.04
N LEU A 266 -4.15 15.66 23.75
CA LEU A 266 -4.82 14.52 23.14
C LEU A 266 -4.45 13.18 23.82
N THR A 267 -5.46 12.35 24.08
CA THR A 267 -5.23 10.94 24.43
C THR A 267 -4.68 10.18 23.23
N LEU A 268 -3.44 9.67 23.33
CA LEU A 268 -2.66 9.17 22.19
C LEU A 268 -3.02 7.74 21.73
N ASN A 269 -3.87 7.02 22.45
CA ASN A 269 -4.27 5.66 22.05
C ASN A 269 -5.14 5.72 20.79
N LEU A 270 -4.80 4.91 19.78
CA LEU A 270 -5.54 4.85 18.52
C LEU A 270 -6.72 3.88 18.65
N ASN A 271 -7.89 4.42 18.98
CA ASN A 271 -9.13 3.63 19.01
C ASN A 271 -9.67 3.39 17.60
N GLY A 272 -10.52 2.36 17.45
CA GLY A 272 -11.18 2.05 16.19
C GLY A 272 -10.22 1.65 15.05
N LEU A 273 -9.00 1.22 15.39
CA LEU A 273 -8.01 0.79 14.40
C LEU A 273 -8.42 -0.54 13.77
N GLY A 274 -8.70 -0.52 12.47
CA GLY A 274 -8.97 -1.71 11.67
C GLY A 274 -7.72 -2.52 11.34
N SER A 275 -7.89 -3.58 10.54
CA SER A 275 -6.77 -4.34 9.99
C SER A 275 -6.27 -3.71 8.70
N ALA A 276 -4.97 -3.44 8.59
CA ALA A 276 -4.31 -3.03 7.35
C ALA A 276 -3.68 -4.22 6.60
N ALA A 277 -4.13 -5.46 6.88
CA ALA A 277 -3.58 -6.67 6.26
C ALA A 277 -3.76 -6.73 4.72
N GLY A 278 -4.75 -6.01 4.17
CA GLY A 278 -4.95 -5.89 2.72
C GLY A 278 -4.10 -4.82 2.04
N VAL A 279 -3.36 -4.00 2.81
CA VAL A 279 -2.40 -3.02 2.29
C VAL A 279 -1.06 -3.72 2.09
N LEU A 280 -0.88 -4.31 0.92
CA LEU A 280 0.31 -5.07 0.55
C LEU A 280 1.35 -4.14 -0.08
N ILE A 281 2.61 -4.33 0.27
CA ILE A 281 3.72 -3.57 -0.32
C ILE A 281 4.66 -4.54 -1.03
N ASP A 282 4.92 -4.27 -2.30
CA ASP A 282 5.91 -4.98 -3.11
C ASP A 282 6.72 -3.98 -3.94
N THR A 283 8.00 -3.87 -3.63
CA THR A 283 8.94 -2.98 -4.34
C THR A 283 9.94 -3.75 -5.20
N SER A 284 9.79 -5.08 -5.28
CA SER A 284 10.65 -5.92 -6.11
C SER A 284 10.11 -5.93 -7.53
N ALA A 285 10.98 -5.64 -8.50
CA ALA A 285 10.60 -5.75 -9.90
C ALA A 285 10.70 -7.19 -10.41
N PRO A 286 9.81 -7.61 -11.32
CA PRO A 286 9.91 -8.91 -11.96
C PRO A 286 11.18 -9.01 -12.82
N THR A 287 11.65 -10.23 -13.02
CA THR A 287 12.73 -10.59 -13.94
C THR A 287 12.34 -11.79 -14.79
N ALA A 288 12.89 -11.91 -15.99
CA ALA A 288 12.72 -13.11 -16.81
C ALA A 288 13.73 -14.18 -16.37
N SER A 289 13.22 -15.32 -15.93
CA SER A 289 14.01 -16.41 -15.34
C SER A 289 14.46 -17.46 -16.36
N SER A 290 13.65 -17.75 -17.39
CA SER A 290 14.03 -18.70 -18.45
C SER A 290 13.24 -18.47 -19.74
N LEU A 291 13.89 -18.69 -20.88
CA LEU A 291 13.28 -18.68 -22.21
C LEU A 291 13.80 -19.87 -23.03
N VAL A 292 13.07 -20.99 -22.99
CA VAL A 292 13.53 -22.30 -23.47
C VAL A 292 12.66 -22.84 -24.59
N ARG A 293 13.23 -23.75 -25.39
CA ARG A 293 12.54 -24.47 -26.46
C ARG A 293 11.57 -25.50 -25.90
N VAL A 294 10.41 -25.65 -26.55
CA VAL A 294 9.45 -26.72 -26.26
C VAL A 294 9.66 -27.90 -27.21
N ASP A 295 9.71 -27.63 -28.51
CA ASP A 295 9.85 -28.65 -29.56
C ASP A 295 11.30 -29.11 -29.75
N GLY A 296 11.46 -30.25 -30.43
CA GLY A 296 12.76 -30.76 -30.87
C GLY A 296 13.47 -29.86 -31.89
N SER A 297 14.80 -29.96 -31.95
CA SER A 297 15.62 -29.24 -32.94
C SER A 297 16.47 -30.25 -33.75
N PRO A 298 16.54 -30.16 -35.10
CA PRO A 298 16.01 -29.09 -35.96
C PRO A 298 14.49 -28.93 -35.93
N GLY A 299 14.01 -27.69 -36.04
CA GLY A 299 12.58 -27.40 -35.97
C GLY A 299 11.83 -27.97 -37.17
N SER A 300 10.63 -28.53 -36.95
CA SER A 300 9.79 -29.04 -38.04
C SER A 300 9.29 -27.91 -38.97
N SER A 301 8.95 -28.25 -40.21
CA SER A 301 8.35 -27.32 -41.18
C SER A 301 6.90 -26.99 -40.78
N GLY A 302 6.69 -25.94 -40.00
CA GLY A 302 5.33 -25.42 -39.73
C GLY A 302 5.26 -24.42 -38.58
N SER A 303 5.59 -24.88 -37.37
CA SER A 303 5.59 -24.06 -36.16
C SER A 303 6.51 -24.65 -35.09
N ILE A 304 7.06 -23.79 -34.25
CA ILE A 304 7.82 -24.15 -33.05
C ILE A 304 7.36 -23.28 -31.89
N SER A 305 7.61 -23.73 -30.66
CA SER A 305 7.16 -23.06 -29.44
C SER A 305 8.28 -22.87 -28.44
N TYR A 306 8.16 -21.79 -27.66
CA TYR A 306 9.02 -21.48 -26.53
C TYR A 306 8.20 -21.36 -25.25
N THR A 307 8.83 -21.68 -24.11
CA THR A 307 8.30 -21.35 -22.79
C THR A 307 9.11 -20.22 -22.19
N LEU A 308 8.42 -19.12 -21.86
CA LEU A 308 8.94 -17.97 -21.13
C LEU A 308 8.45 -18.04 -19.68
N THR A 309 9.34 -17.82 -18.72
CA THR A 309 9.02 -17.87 -17.28
C THR A 309 9.60 -16.68 -16.55
N PHE A 310 8.80 -16.04 -15.68
CA PHE A 310 9.19 -14.89 -14.86
C PHE A 310 9.40 -15.25 -13.37
N SER A 311 10.14 -14.41 -12.66
CA SER A 311 10.40 -14.51 -11.22
C SER A 311 9.18 -14.23 -10.35
N GLU A 312 8.07 -13.79 -10.93
CA GLU A 312 6.79 -13.51 -10.27
C GLU A 312 5.66 -13.34 -11.27
N ASN A 313 4.46 -13.08 -10.75
CA ASN A 313 3.27 -12.89 -11.57
C ASN A 313 3.39 -11.55 -12.30
N VAL A 314 3.34 -11.58 -13.64
CA VAL A 314 3.44 -10.36 -14.46
C VAL A 314 2.18 -10.14 -15.29
N SER A 315 2.00 -8.98 -15.87
CA SER A 315 0.89 -8.64 -16.76
C SER A 315 1.40 -8.04 -18.06
N SER A 316 0.49 -7.92 -19.04
CA SER A 316 0.75 -7.24 -20.32
C SER A 316 1.84 -7.84 -21.20
N VAL A 317 2.18 -9.12 -21.03
CA VAL A 317 3.14 -9.81 -21.90
C VAL A 317 2.51 -10.06 -23.28
N ASP A 318 3.11 -9.52 -24.35
CA ASP A 318 2.64 -9.66 -25.71
C ASP A 318 3.78 -9.88 -26.74
N ALA A 319 3.43 -9.95 -28.03
CA ALA A 319 4.40 -10.24 -29.09
C ALA A 319 5.41 -9.11 -29.35
N SER A 320 5.09 -7.87 -28.98
CA SER A 320 5.98 -6.71 -29.14
C SER A 320 7.11 -6.70 -28.11
N ASP A 321 6.96 -7.45 -27.02
CA ASP A 321 7.99 -7.67 -25.99
C ASP A 321 9.12 -8.57 -26.46
N LEU A 322 8.96 -9.22 -27.61
CA LEU A 322 9.81 -10.31 -28.06
C LEU A 322 10.44 -9.98 -29.40
N SER A 323 11.67 -10.42 -29.58
CA SER A 323 12.42 -10.25 -30.84
C SER A 323 12.92 -11.59 -31.36
N LEU A 324 12.79 -11.79 -32.67
CA LEU A 324 13.35 -12.94 -33.37
C LEU A 324 14.70 -12.56 -33.99
N PHE A 325 15.70 -13.41 -33.79
CA PHE A 325 17.03 -13.28 -34.39
C PHE A 325 17.31 -14.46 -35.30
N PHE A 326 17.82 -14.19 -36.50
CA PHE A 326 18.06 -15.19 -37.52
C PHE A 326 19.52 -15.21 -37.97
N THR A 327 19.98 -16.37 -38.42
CA THR A 327 21.20 -16.51 -39.21
C THR A 327 20.88 -17.19 -40.55
N GLY A 328 21.77 -17.04 -41.54
CA GLY A 328 21.56 -17.62 -42.87
C GLY A 328 20.36 -17.00 -43.59
N THR A 329 19.48 -17.84 -44.13
CA THR A 329 18.25 -17.44 -44.83
C THR A 329 17.00 -17.71 -44.00
N ALA A 330 17.15 -18.07 -42.72
CA ALA A 330 16.02 -18.38 -41.86
C ALA A 330 15.09 -17.18 -41.68
N SER A 331 13.79 -17.42 -41.71
CA SER A 331 12.75 -16.41 -41.46
C SER A 331 11.56 -17.03 -40.74
N ALA A 332 10.90 -16.24 -39.88
CA ALA A 332 9.68 -16.62 -39.18
C ALA A 332 8.98 -15.38 -38.59
N SER A 333 7.80 -15.56 -38.01
CA SER A 333 7.07 -14.55 -37.25
C SER A 333 6.50 -15.11 -35.96
N ILE A 334 6.39 -14.28 -34.93
CA ILE A 334 5.67 -14.63 -33.70
C ILE A 334 4.18 -14.71 -34.03
N ALA A 335 3.59 -15.88 -33.80
CA ALA A 335 2.20 -16.16 -34.09
C ALA A 335 1.28 -15.78 -32.92
N SER A 336 1.70 -16.13 -31.70
CA SER A 336 0.94 -15.87 -30.48
C SER A 336 1.82 -15.90 -29.24
N VAL A 337 1.43 -15.13 -28.24
CA VAL A 337 1.93 -15.22 -26.87
C VAL A 337 0.73 -15.56 -25.99
N THR A 338 0.75 -16.74 -25.38
CA THR A 338 -0.38 -17.27 -24.61
C THR A 338 0.04 -17.51 -23.18
N ARG A 339 -0.69 -16.92 -22.24
CA ARG A 339 -0.49 -17.13 -20.82
C ARG A 339 -0.89 -18.54 -20.41
N ILE A 340 0.00 -19.27 -19.75
CA ILE A 340 -0.33 -20.54 -19.07
C ILE A 340 -0.80 -20.23 -17.66
N ASP A 341 -0.01 -19.45 -16.90
CA ASP A 341 -0.34 -19.00 -15.55
C ASP A 341 0.21 -17.58 -15.28
N GLY A 342 0.19 -17.17 -14.00
CA GLY A 342 0.70 -15.86 -13.56
C GLY A 342 2.09 -15.49 -14.11
N ARG A 343 2.96 -16.48 -14.29
CA ARG A 343 4.42 -16.36 -14.47
C ARG A 343 4.92 -17.02 -15.74
N THR A 344 4.14 -17.93 -16.34
CA THR A 344 4.56 -18.74 -17.48
C THR A 344 3.73 -18.48 -18.73
N TYR A 345 4.41 -18.38 -19.87
CA TYR A 345 3.83 -18.06 -21.16
C TYR A 345 4.39 -18.99 -22.24
N THR A 346 3.53 -19.42 -23.15
CA THR A 346 3.92 -20.10 -24.38
C THR A 346 3.98 -19.10 -25.52
N VAL A 347 5.12 -19.04 -26.22
CA VAL A 347 5.29 -18.25 -27.43
C VAL A 347 5.33 -19.20 -28.61
N VAL A 348 4.40 -19.05 -29.55
CA VAL A 348 4.37 -19.84 -30.79
C VAL A 348 4.95 -18.99 -31.92
N VAL A 349 5.85 -19.59 -32.68
CA VAL A 349 6.50 -18.99 -33.85
C VAL A 349 6.11 -19.82 -35.08
N ASN A 350 5.68 -19.15 -36.16
CA ASN A 350 5.20 -19.78 -37.39
C ASN A 350 5.85 -19.17 -38.63
N GLY A 351 5.42 -19.62 -39.82
CA GLY A 351 5.95 -19.11 -41.08
C GLY A 351 7.43 -19.42 -41.28
N ILE A 352 7.91 -20.51 -40.67
CA ILE A 352 9.31 -20.89 -40.67
C ILE A 352 9.72 -21.28 -42.09
N ALA A 353 10.78 -20.65 -42.60
CA ALA A 353 11.36 -20.91 -43.91
C ALA A 353 12.88 -20.69 -43.90
N GLY A 354 13.57 -21.11 -44.97
CA GLY A 354 15.02 -20.96 -45.14
C GLY A 354 15.84 -21.98 -44.36
N SER A 355 17.14 -21.70 -44.22
CA SER A 355 18.08 -22.50 -43.42
C SER A 355 18.98 -21.59 -42.57
N GLY A 356 19.36 -22.05 -41.39
CA GLY A 356 20.17 -21.31 -40.42
C GLY A 356 19.69 -21.54 -38.98
N SER A 357 19.78 -20.51 -38.13
CA SER A 357 19.26 -20.56 -36.76
C SER A 357 18.17 -19.52 -36.53
N LEU A 358 17.21 -19.84 -35.67
CA LEU A 358 16.15 -18.95 -35.20
C LEU A 358 16.21 -18.90 -33.67
N ARG A 359 16.44 -17.71 -33.10
CA ARG A 359 16.46 -17.45 -31.66
C ARG A 359 15.33 -16.49 -31.29
N LEU A 360 14.71 -16.70 -30.13
CA LEU A 360 13.75 -15.78 -29.54
C LEU A 360 14.36 -15.13 -28.30
N ASP A 361 14.30 -13.80 -28.21
CA ASP A 361 14.74 -13.04 -27.04
C ASP A 361 13.57 -12.22 -26.48
N LEU A 362 13.57 -11.98 -25.17
CA LEU A 362 12.77 -10.95 -24.52
C LEU A 362 13.51 -9.61 -24.57
N ASN A 363 12.82 -8.57 -25.03
CA ASN A 363 13.34 -7.22 -25.15
C ASN A 363 13.71 -6.66 -23.76
N GLY A 364 14.82 -5.91 -23.70
CA GLY A 364 15.31 -5.35 -22.44
C GLY A 364 14.67 -4.04 -21.98
N SER A 365 13.78 -3.48 -22.79
CA SER A 365 13.11 -2.20 -22.52
C SER A 365 11.87 -2.06 -23.39
N GLY A 366 10.95 -1.18 -22.98
CA GLY A 366 9.76 -0.84 -23.78
C GLY A 366 8.72 -1.95 -23.85
N THR A 367 8.76 -2.91 -22.91
CA THR A 367 7.84 -4.04 -22.87
C THR A 367 6.50 -3.70 -22.19
N GLY A 368 6.50 -2.75 -21.26
CA GLY A 368 5.31 -2.47 -20.44
C GLY A 368 4.89 -3.62 -19.51
N ILE A 369 5.69 -4.69 -19.44
CA ILE A 369 5.48 -5.81 -18.52
C ILE A 369 5.72 -5.30 -17.10
N MET A 370 4.75 -5.56 -16.22
CA MET A 370 4.80 -5.20 -14.81
C MET A 370 4.14 -6.26 -13.94
N ASP A 371 4.51 -6.30 -12.66
CA ASP A 371 3.86 -7.16 -11.67
C ASP A 371 2.49 -6.60 -11.21
N THR A 372 1.95 -7.12 -10.11
CA THR A 372 0.66 -6.67 -9.56
C THR A 372 0.73 -5.30 -8.86
N ALA A 373 1.85 -4.94 -8.24
CA ALA A 373 2.09 -3.62 -7.65
C ALA A 373 2.45 -2.56 -8.73
N GLY A 374 2.66 -3.02 -9.96
CA GLY A 374 3.06 -2.21 -11.09
C GLY A 374 4.54 -1.85 -11.08
N ASN A 375 5.42 -2.69 -10.50
CA ASN A 375 6.86 -2.60 -10.76
C ASN A 375 7.14 -3.12 -12.18
N ALA A 376 7.81 -2.32 -12.99
CA ALA A 376 8.16 -2.70 -14.35
C ALA A 376 9.28 -3.75 -14.36
N ILE A 377 9.25 -4.69 -15.31
CA ILE A 377 10.30 -5.69 -15.47
C ILE A 377 11.69 -5.06 -15.63
N VAL A 378 12.69 -5.68 -15.03
CA VAL A 378 14.08 -5.25 -15.18
C VAL A 378 14.80 -6.16 -16.19
N GLY A 379 15.31 -5.52 -17.24
CA GLY A 379 16.15 -6.18 -18.25
C GLY A 379 15.36 -7.06 -19.22
N GLY A 380 16.11 -7.73 -20.10
CA GLY A 380 15.61 -8.68 -21.08
C GLY A 380 16.23 -10.05 -20.86
N LEU A 381 15.92 -10.99 -21.75
CA LEU A 381 16.47 -12.33 -21.67
C LEU A 381 16.76 -12.88 -23.06
N THR A 382 18.02 -13.22 -23.32
CA THR A 382 18.39 -13.97 -24.51
C THR A 382 17.89 -15.41 -24.36
N GLY A 383 17.08 -15.86 -25.31
CA GLY A 383 16.51 -17.20 -25.24
C GLY A 383 17.29 -18.24 -26.05
N ALA A 384 16.72 -19.44 -26.08
CA ALA A 384 17.28 -20.55 -26.82
C ALA A 384 17.12 -20.40 -28.36
N SER A 385 17.94 -21.12 -29.12
CA SER A 385 17.90 -21.11 -30.60
C SER A 385 17.50 -22.46 -31.16
N TYR A 386 16.66 -22.50 -32.19
CA TYR A 386 16.44 -23.67 -33.04
C TYR A 386 17.38 -23.65 -34.25
N SER A 387 17.89 -24.82 -34.64
CA SER A 387 18.39 -25.03 -36.00
C SER A 387 17.21 -25.19 -36.95
N ILE A 388 17.24 -24.48 -38.08
CA ILE A 388 16.25 -24.53 -39.15
C ILE A 388 16.95 -25.10 -40.39
N ASP A 389 16.37 -26.16 -40.94
CA ASP A 389 16.81 -26.72 -42.20
C ASP A 389 15.61 -27.16 -43.04
N GLN A 390 15.39 -26.48 -44.16
CA GLN A 390 14.33 -26.79 -45.12
C GLN A 390 14.86 -26.98 -46.54
N VAL A 391 16.17 -27.12 -46.69
CA VAL A 391 16.75 -27.51 -47.98
C VAL A 391 16.60 -29.01 -48.09
N ALA A 392 15.77 -29.47 -49.03
CA ALA A 392 15.65 -30.90 -49.28
C ALA A 392 16.99 -31.46 -49.79
N PRO A 393 17.36 -32.70 -49.42
CA PRO A 393 18.59 -33.31 -49.88
C PRO A 393 18.53 -33.49 -51.41
N GLY A 394 19.46 -32.85 -52.11
CA GLY A 394 19.65 -33.03 -53.56
C GLY A 394 20.68 -34.10 -53.87
N VAL A 395 20.51 -34.83 -54.98
CA VAL A 395 21.59 -35.66 -55.55
C VAL A 395 22.62 -34.74 -56.20
N VAL A 396 23.86 -34.82 -55.75
CA VAL A 396 24.99 -34.01 -56.26
C VAL A 396 25.65 -34.70 -57.44
N ASP A 397 25.95 -36.01 -57.31
CA ASP A 397 26.51 -36.82 -58.39
C ASP A 397 26.23 -38.32 -58.15
N VAL A 398 26.49 -39.15 -59.15
CA VAL A 398 26.43 -40.61 -59.04
C VAL A 398 27.74 -41.22 -59.51
N ASP A 399 28.49 -41.82 -58.59
CA ASP A 399 29.64 -42.65 -58.92
C ASP A 399 29.15 -43.96 -59.53
N VAL A 400 29.69 -44.27 -60.71
CA VAL A 400 29.36 -45.48 -61.47
C VAL A 400 30.56 -46.45 -61.49
N PRO A 401 30.32 -47.77 -61.65
CA PRO A 401 31.37 -48.74 -61.88
C PRO A 401 32.29 -48.33 -63.04
N ALA A 402 33.53 -48.82 -63.04
CA ALA A 402 34.49 -48.53 -64.10
C ALA A 402 33.97 -48.98 -65.48
N ASP A 403 34.41 -48.33 -66.55
CA ASP A 403 34.10 -48.80 -67.90
C ASP A 403 34.77 -50.16 -68.14
N GLY A 404 34.02 -51.14 -68.66
CA GLY A 404 34.51 -52.50 -68.83
C GLY A 404 33.43 -53.48 -69.30
N SER A 405 33.84 -54.72 -69.56
CA SER A 405 32.95 -55.83 -69.87
C SER A 405 32.65 -56.63 -68.60
N TYR A 406 31.37 -56.74 -68.27
CA TYR A 406 30.91 -57.49 -67.09
C TYR A 406 30.13 -58.73 -67.51
N LYS A 407 30.43 -59.87 -66.89
CA LYS A 407 29.77 -61.16 -67.12
C LYS A 407 28.62 -61.36 -66.13
N ALA A 408 27.71 -62.28 -66.46
CA ALA A 408 26.65 -62.69 -65.54
C ALA A 408 27.24 -63.14 -64.18
N GLY A 409 26.70 -62.60 -63.09
CA GLY A 409 27.18 -62.80 -61.73
C GLY A 409 28.11 -61.71 -61.19
N ASP A 410 28.66 -60.83 -62.03
CA ASP A 410 29.45 -59.69 -61.56
C ASP A 410 28.55 -58.69 -60.79
N VAL A 411 29.07 -58.09 -59.72
CA VAL A 411 28.35 -57.08 -58.92
C VAL A 411 28.84 -55.68 -59.27
N LEU A 412 27.93 -54.85 -59.75
CA LEU A 412 28.13 -53.45 -60.04
C LEU A 412 27.71 -52.60 -58.85
N SER A 413 28.59 -51.73 -58.35
CA SER A 413 28.31 -50.81 -57.25
C SER A 413 28.19 -49.37 -57.75
N PHE A 414 27.11 -48.70 -57.34
CA PHE A 414 26.81 -47.31 -57.65
C PHE A 414 26.71 -46.54 -56.34
N THR A 415 27.30 -45.35 -56.26
CA THR A 415 27.17 -44.49 -55.08
C THR A 415 26.46 -43.20 -55.51
N VAL A 416 25.28 -42.97 -54.97
CA VAL A 416 24.54 -41.72 -55.14
C VAL A 416 24.97 -40.77 -54.04
N ASN A 417 25.72 -39.73 -54.41
CA ASN A 417 26.19 -38.71 -53.49
C ASN A 417 25.12 -37.63 -53.34
N THR A 418 24.72 -37.33 -52.11
CA THR A 418 23.70 -36.34 -51.75
C THR A 418 24.33 -35.13 -51.08
N GLY A 419 23.67 -33.97 -51.17
CA GLY A 419 24.17 -32.71 -50.63
C GLY A 419 24.25 -32.67 -49.10
N GLU A 420 23.57 -33.59 -48.44
CA GLU A 420 23.52 -33.77 -46.99
C GLU A 420 23.24 -35.24 -46.65
N GLY A 421 23.29 -35.57 -45.36
CA GLY A 421 23.01 -36.92 -44.87
C GLY A 421 21.55 -37.33 -45.07
N VAL A 422 21.30 -38.40 -45.81
CA VAL A 422 19.92 -38.87 -46.09
C VAL A 422 19.60 -40.11 -45.27
N VAL A 423 18.54 -40.03 -44.47
CA VAL A 423 17.98 -41.21 -43.79
C VAL A 423 17.15 -42.02 -44.80
N VAL A 424 17.41 -43.33 -44.87
CA VAL A 424 16.65 -44.25 -45.72
C VAL A 424 15.65 -45.01 -44.84
N ASP A 425 14.37 -44.71 -44.99
CA ASP A 425 13.30 -45.49 -44.36
C ASP A 425 13.04 -46.76 -45.18
N THR A 426 13.47 -47.91 -44.67
CA THR A 426 13.21 -49.21 -45.32
C THR A 426 11.88 -49.84 -44.90
N ALA A 427 11.17 -49.29 -43.91
CA ALA A 427 9.92 -49.85 -43.40
C ALA A 427 8.74 -49.62 -44.38
N THR A 428 8.78 -48.52 -45.12
CA THR A 428 7.77 -48.19 -46.15
C THR A 428 8.18 -48.62 -47.57
N GLY A 429 9.42 -49.11 -47.72
CA GLY A 429 9.98 -49.63 -48.96
C GLY A 429 11.47 -49.29 -49.09
N THR A 430 12.27 -50.18 -49.68
CA THR A 430 13.70 -49.92 -49.88
C THR A 430 13.92 -49.20 -51.22
N PRO A 431 14.69 -48.10 -51.28
CA PRO A 431 14.94 -47.40 -52.54
C PRO A 431 15.72 -48.29 -53.52
N ARG A 432 15.44 -48.11 -54.81
CA ARG A 432 16.12 -48.80 -55.91
C ARG A 432 16.59 -47.79 -56.94
N LEU A 433 17.78 -47.99 -57.47
CA LEU A 433 18.32 -47.18 -58.56
C LEU A 433 17.98 -47.86 -59.89
N VAL A 434 17.25 -47.15 -60.75
CA VAL A 434 16.85 -47.66 -62.07
C VAL A 434 18.05 -47.62 -63.01
N LEU A 435 18.32 -48.74 -63.66
CA LEU A 435 19.38 -48.89 -64.66
C LEU A 435 18.73 -49.20 -66.01
N SER A 436 19.30 -48.69 -67.11
CA SER A 436 18.89 -49.08 -68.46
C SER A 436 20.05 -49.76 -69.17
N ALA A 437 19.85 -51.01 -69.58
CA ALA A 437 20.82 -51.79 -70.32
C ALA A 437 20.14 -52.46 -71.51
N GLY A 438 20.62 -52.21 -72.73
CA GLY A 438 20.13 -52.89 -73.94
C GLY A 438 18.67 -52.59 -74.28
N GLY A 439 18.10 -51.50 -73.74
CA GLY A 439 16.67 -51.18 -73.86
C GLY A 439 15.77 -51.87 -72.82
N VAL A 440 16.35 -52.65 -71.90
CA VAL A 440 15.66 -53.28 -70.77
C VAL A 440 15.92 -52.46 -69.50
N THR A 441 14.90 -52.35 -68.65
CA THR A 441 14.99 -51.69 -67.34
C THR A 441 15.41 -52.70 -66.27
N HIS A 442 16.52 -52.41 -65.60
CA HIS A 442 17.03 -53.13 -64.43
C HIS A 442 16.98 -52.22 -63.20
N TYR A 443 17.23 -52.79 -62.02
CA TYR A 443 17.19 -52.05 -60.77
C TYR A 443 18.33 -52.51 -59.86
N ALA A 444 19.21 -51.59 -59.47
CA ALA A 444 20.17 -51.80 -58.39
C ALA A 444 19.46 -51.62 -57.04
N SER A 445 19.70 -52.53 -56.12
CA SER A 445 19.15 -52.50 -54.77
C SER A 445 20.01 -51.64 -53.86
N TYR A 446 19.40 -50.84 -53.00
CA TYR A 446 20.12 -50.15 -51.93
C TYR A 446 20.79 -51.16 -50.98
N VAL A 447 22.02 -50.84 -50.55
CA VAL A 447 22.85 -51.71 -49.70
C VAL A 447 23.25 -51.02 -48.40
N SER A 448 23.74 -49.78 -48.46
CA SER A 448 24.28 -49.06 -47.30
C SER A 448 24.36 -47.56 -47.53
N GLY A 449 24.67 -46.79 -46.48
CA GLY A 449 24.90 -45.34 -46.58
C GLY A 449 23.81 -44.46 -45.95
N ALA A 450 22.82 -45.03 -45.29
CA ALA A 450 21.82 -44.28 -44.54
C ALA A 450 22.46 -43.34 -43.51
N ALA A 451 21.87 -42.17 -43.33
CA ALA A 451 22.36 -41.05 -42.52
C ALA A 451 23.74 -40.51 -42.98
N SER A 452 24.21 -40.88 -44.18
CA SER A 452 25.40 -40.32 -44.80
C SER A 452 25.05 -39.57 -46.09
N GLY A 453 25.99 -38.79 -46.60
CA GLY A 453 25.88 -38.12 -47.90
C GLY A 453 26.14 -39.03 -49.10
N ALA A 454 26.20 -40.36 -48.92
CA ALA A 454 26.58 -41.31 -49.97
C ALA A 454 25.78 -42.62 -49.86
N LEU A 455 24.76 -42.79 -50.70
CA LEU A 455 23.91 -43.99 -50.73
C LEU A 455 24.47 -45.01 -51.73
N VAL A 456 24.76 -46.22 -51.27
CA VAL A 456 25.33 -47.30 -52.09
C VAL A 456 24.23 -48.23 -52.60
N PHE A 457 24.22 -48.47 -53.90
CA PHE A 457 23.33 -49.39 -54.60
C PHE A 457 24.14 -50.43 -55.36
N GLN A 458 23.66 -51.68 -55.36
CA GLN A 458 24.32 -52.77 -56.08
C GLN A 458 23.39 -53.48 -57.05
N TYR A 459 23.93 -53.86 -58.20
CA TYR A 459 23.27 -54.67 -59.21
C TYR A 459 24.13 -55.87 -59.58
N THR A 460 23.58 -57.07 -59.51
CA THR A 460 24.25 -58.29 -60.01
C THR A 460 23.84 -58.52 -61.46
N VAL A 461 24.82 -58.56 -62.37
CA VAL A 461 24.59 -58.75 -63.81
C VAL A 461 23.88 -60.08 -64.05
N GLN A 462 22.78 -60.05 -64.77
CA GLN A 462 21.96 -61.23 -65.06
C GLN A 462 22.28 -61.81 -66.43
N ALA A 463 22.11 -63.12 -66.60
CA ALA A 463 22.29 -63.77 -67.89
C ALA A 463 21.29 -63.20 -68.91
N GLY A 464 21.79 -62.63 -70.00
CA GLY A 464 20.98 -62.00 -71.05
C GLY A 464 21.05 -60.47 -71.08
N ASP A 465 21.68 -59.85 -70.07
CA ASP A 465 21.95 -58.41 -70.09
C ASP A 465 22.88 -58.06 -71.28
N THR A 466 22.49 -57.07 -72.08
CA THR A 466 23.24 -56.60 -73.25
C THR A 466 23.36 -55.09 -73.22
N ALA A 467 24.48 -54.53 -73.71
CA ALA A 467 24.69 -53.07 -73.71
C ALA A 467 23.91 -52.38 -74.84
N ALA A 468 23.34 -51.20 -74.57
CA ALA A 468 22.74 -50.35 -75.59
C ALA A 468 23.82 -49.55 -76.34
N SER A 469 24.68 -50.22 -77.11
CA SER A 469 25.33 -49.61 -78.28
C SER A 469 25.84 -50.71 -79.22
N GLY A 470 25.46 -50.60 -80.48
CA GLY A 470 25.57 -51.67 -81.45
C GLY A 470 27.00 -52.12 -81.74
N ARG A 471 27.22 -53.43 -81.61
CA ARG A 471 27.76 -54.29 -82.68
C ARG A 471 27.24 -55.70 -82.44
N ARG A 472 26.50 -56.23 -83.41
CA ARG A 472 26.01 -57.61 -83.39
C ARG A 472 27.19 -58.57 -83.49
N GLY A 473 27.23 -59.55 -82.61
CA GLY A 473 28.07 -60.74 -82.75
C GLY A 473 28.53 -61.27 -81.40
N HIS A 474 28.02 -62.45 -81.04
CA HIS A 474 28.38 -63.35 -79.93
C HIS A 474 27.38 -63.42 -78.74
N PRO A 475 26.87 -64.63 -78.43
CA PRO A 475 26.03 -64.86 -77.26
C PRO A 475 26.89 -64.95 -76.00
N LEU A 476 26.28 -64.67 -74.85
CA LEU A 476 26.84 -64.63 -73.48
C LEU A 476 27.32 -63.23 -73.03
N CYS A 477 26.32 -62.41 -72.69
CA CYS A 477 26.31 -61.44 -71.59
C CYS A 477 27.58 -60.60 -71.38
N GLN A 478 27.70 -59.51 -72.15
CA GLN A 478 28.61 -58.42 -71.85
C GLN A 478 27.83 -57.11 -71.74
N LEU A 479 27.71 -56.60 -70.52
CA LEU A 479 27.34 -55.21 -70.28
C LEU A 479 28.59 -54.34 -70.50
N CYS A 480 28.46 -53.25 -71.24
CA CYS A 480 29.52 -52.28 -71.49
C CYS A 480 28.99 -50.90 -71.09
N PHE A 481 29.52 -50.33 -70.01
CA PHE A 481 29.19 -48.98 -69.56
C PHE A 481 30.22 -47.99 -70.14
N ARG A 482 29.74 -46.82 -70.56
CA ARG A 482 30.58 -45.65 -70.82
C ARG A 482 30.14 -44.53 -69.91
N ARG A 483 31.06 -43.91 -69.18
CA ARG A 483 30.80 -42.63 -68.50
C ARG A 483 30.31 -41.59 -69.51
N ARG A 484 29.01 -41.26 -69.47
CA ARG A 484 28.51 -39.97 -69.99
C ARG A 484 28.19 -39.10 -68.78
N GLN A 485 28.69 -37.86 -68.80
CA GLN A 485 28.32 -36.87 -67.80
C GLN A 485 26.80 -36.71 -67.80
N TRP A 486 26.16 -37.02 -66.67
CA TRP A 486 24.76 -36.72 -66.45
C TRP A 486 24.62 -35.20 -66.35
N ARG A 487 24.07 -34.55 -67.38
CA ARG A 487 23.62 -33.16 -67.27
C ARG A 487 22.34 -33.16 -66.44
N THR A 488 22.40 -32.54 -65.27
CA THR A 488 21.28 -32.35 -64.34
C THR A 488 20.21 -31.48 -64.99
N GLY A 489 19.05 -32.05 -65.27
CA GLY A 489 17.90 -31.32 -65.78
C GLY A 489 16.70 -32.24 -65.97
N VAL A 490 15.93 -32.47 -64.89
CA VAL A 490 14.57 -33.00 -65.00
C VAL A 490 13.63 -32.14 -64.15
N PRO A 491 12.51 -31.64 -64.71
CA PRO A 491 11.53 -30.85 -63.97
C PRO A 491 10.67 -31.76 -63.09
N VAL A 492 10.44 -31.33 -61.85
CA VAL A 492 9.55 -32.00 -60.91
C VAL A 492 8.10 -31.88 -61.42
N HIS A 493 7.49 -33.01 -61.77
CA HIS A 493 6.07 -33.11 -62.09
C HIS A 493 5.24 -32.74 -60.85
N ARG A 494 4.59 -31.57 -60.87
CA ARG A 494 3.55 -31.19 -59.91
C ARG A 494 2.33 -32.10 -60.11
N ALA A 495 1.93 -32.81 -59.06
CA ALA A 495 0.71 -33.60 -59.03
C ALA A 495 -0.53 -32.73 -59.32
N GLY A 496 -1.34 -33.16 -60.27
CA GLY A 496 -2.57 -32.48 -60.67
C GLY A 496 -3.63 -32.55 -59.57
N ARG A 497 -3.96 -31.41 -58.96
CA ARG A 497 -5.27 -31.18 -58.35
C ARG A 497 -6.26 -30.81 -59.45
N ARG A 498 -7.27 -31.65 -59.66
CA ARG A 498 -8.46 -31.33 -60.46
C ARG A 498 -9.21 -30.18 -59.78
N HIS A 499 -9.10 -28.97 -60.32
CA HIS A 499 -10.12 -27.94 -60.17
C HIS A 499 -10.91 -27.82 -61.48
N ARG A 500 -12.22 -28.11 -61.40
CA ARG A 500 -13.20 -27.70 -62.41
C ARG A 500 -13.07 -26.19 -62.62
N ARG A 501 -12.77 -25.75 -63.84
CA ARG A 501 -13.10 -24.41 -64.32
C ARG A 501 -14.10 -24.52 -65.46
N GLN A 502 -15.25 -23.89 -65.25
CA GLN A 502 -16.22 -23.56 -66.29
C GLN A 502 -15.56 -22.67 -67.35
N ARG A 503 -15.96 -22.88 -68.61
CA ARG A 503 -15.67 -21.99 -69.73
C ARG A 503 -16.37 -20.64 -69.52
N PRO A 504 -15.81 -19.55 -70.06
CA PRO A 504 -16.54 -18.93 -71.16
C PRO A 504 -15.62 -18.42 -72.28
N GLY A 505 -16.10 -18.54 -73.51
CA GLY A 505 -15.66 -17.77 -74.68
C GLY A 505 -16.90 -17.59 -75.58
N GLY A 506 -17.16 -16.45 -76.19
CA GLY A 506 -16.47 -15.16 -76.15
C GLY A 506 -17.15 -14.14 -77.08
N ARG A 507 -16.47 -12.98 -77.24
CA ARG A 507 -16.50 -11.97 -78.35
C ARG A 507 -17.85 -11.24 -78.58
N HIS A 508 -17.95 -9.95 -78.96
CA HIS A 508 -17.01 -8.92 -79.43
C HIS A 508 -17.70 -7.52 -79.46
N TYR A 509 -16.96 -6.45 -79.08
CA TYR A 509 -16.87 -5.07 -79.65
C TYR A 509 -18.08 -4.07 -79.61
N PRO A 510 -17.87 -2.73 -79.85
CA PRO A 510 -17.24 -1.71 -78.99
C PRO A 510 -18.12 -0.45 -78.76
N GLY A 511 -17.72 0.45 -77.86
CA GLY A 511 -18.25 1.82 -77.80
C GLY A 511 -17.54 2.69 -76.75
N PRO A 512 -17.02 3.89 -77.10
CA PRO A 512 -16.35 4.79 -76.17
C PRO A 512 -17.30 5.85 -75.60
N GLN A 513 -16.99 6.39 -74.42
CA GLN A 513 -16.99 7.82 -74.04
C GLN A 513 -17.45 8.13 -72.60
N TRP A 514 -16.90 9.26 -72.09
CA TRP A 514 -17.24 10.11 -70.92
C TRP A 514 -16.63 9.69 -69.55
N ARG A 515 -15.67 10.43 -68.95
CA ARG A 515 -15.77 11.71 -68.17
C ARG A 515 -16.83 11.59 -67.06
N GLN A 516 -16.65 11.95 -65.78
CA GLN A 516 -15.85 12.98 -65.10
C GLN A 516 -15.97 12.76 -63.57
N ARG A 517 -14.95 13.17 -62.79
CA ARG A 517 -14.95 13.86 -61.45
C ARG A 517 -15.81 13.25 -60.29
N ALA A 518 -15.43 13.32 -59.01
CA ALA A 518 -14.45 14.07 -58.24
C ALA A 518 -14.03 13.24 -57.03
#